data_AF-A0AAW9WNU1-F1
#
_entry.id   AF-A0AAW9WNU1-F1
#
_cell.length_a   1.000
_cell.length_b   1.000
_cell.length_c   1.000
_cell.angle_alpha   90.00
_cell.angle_beta   90.00
_cell.angle_gamma   90.00
#
_symmetry.space_group_name_H-M   'P 1'
#
loop_
_entity.id
_entity.type
_entity.pdbx_description
1 polymer ?
#
loop_
_entity_poly.entity_id
_entity_poly.type
_entity_poly.pdbx_seq_one_letter_code
_entity_poly.pdbx_strand_id
1 'polypeptide(L)'
;MTLQEYFKNIDYTKFKPEVSPQEVYEMLTWMTEGFLYNRRKSELSASLDEVMKKFCVWEKWLKQIAYKEEYQDAEPEGGLWENR
;
A
#
# COMPACT_ATOMS: atom_id res chain seq x y z
N MET A 1 0.61 5.27 19.27
CA MET A 1 1.05 5.77 17.96
C MET A 1 -0.21 6.15 17.20
N THR A 2 -0.41 7.44 16.93
CA THR A 2 -1.54 7.94 16.13
C THR A 2 -1.18 7.87 14.64
N LEU A 3 -2.18 7.86 13.75
CA LEU A 3 -1.92 7.93 12.30
C LEU A 3 -1.10 9.18 11.94
N GLN A 4 -1.28 10.30 12.64
CA GLN A 4 -0.48 11.50 12.39
C GLN A 4 1.01 11.32 12.71
N GLU A 5 1.35 10.55 13.75
CA GLU A 5 2.74 10.25 14.10
C GLU A 5 3.40 9.34 13.05
N TYR A 6 2.66 8.40 12.49
CA TYR A 6 3.15 7.51 11.42
C TYR A 6 3.45 8.27 10.13
N PHE A 7 2.64 9.28 9.81
CA PHE A 7 2.74 10.05 8.58
C PHE A 7 3.75 11.21 8.64
N LYS A 8 4.36 11.46 9.81
CA LYS A 8 5.27 12.59 10.03
C LYS A 8 6.46 12.65 9.06
N ASN A 9 6.92 11.51 8.57
CA ASN A 9 8.08 11.40 7.68
C ASN A 9 7.71 11.15 6.21
N ILE A 10 6.44 11.30 5.84
CA ILE A 10 6.00 11.08 4.46
C ILE A 10 6.34 12.30 3.62
N ASP A 11 6.90 12.05 2.45
CA ASP A 11 7.11 13.06 1.43
C ASP A 11 5.80 13.30 0.66
N TYR A 12 5.04 14.31 1.11
CA TYR A 12 3.79 14.72 0.50
C TYR A 12 3.96 15.31 -0.90
N THR A 13 5.17 15.73 -1.29
CA THR A 13 5.39 16.42 -2.58
C THR A 13 5.18 15.50 -3.79
N LYS A 14 5.29 14.18 -3.57
CA LYS A 14 5.12 13.13 -4.59
C LYS A 14 3.65 12.86 -4.93
N PHE A 15 2.74 13.18 -4.03
CA PHE A 15 1.30 12.93 -4.19
C PHE A 15 0.65 14.01 -5.06
N LYS A 16 -0.39 13.62 -5.78
CA LYS A 16 -1.26 14.56 -6.51
C LYS A 16 -1.96 15.48 -5.50
N PRO A 17 -2.14 16.78 -5.81
CA PRO A 17 -2.73 17.75 -4.88
C PRO A 17 -4.13 17.36 -4.35
N GLU A 18 -4.90 16.64 -5.17
CA GLU A 18 -6.25 16.18 -4.87
C GLU A 18 -6.30 14.85 -4.09
N VAL A 19 -5.15 14.20 -3.86
CA VAL A 19 -5.10 12.89 -3.20
C VAL A 19 -4.60 13.03 -1.77
N SER A 20 -5.38 12.50 -0.82
CA SER A 20 -4.95 12.38 0.58
C SER A 20 -4.13 11.10 0.79
N PRO A 21 -2.86 11.18 1.25
CA PRO A 21 -2.07 9.99 1.58
C PRO A 21 -2.71 9.12 2.68
N GLN A 22 -3.50 9.74 3.56
CA GLN A 22 -4.22 9.04 4.63
C GLN A 22 -5.32 8.15 4.05
N GLU A 23 -6.10 8.69 3.11
CA GLU A 23 -7.14 7.91 2.42
C GLU A 23 -6.52 6.76 1.60
N VAL A 24 -5.38 6.99 0.96
CA VAL A 24 -4.65 5.93 0.23
C VAL A 24 -4.24 4.78 1.17
N TYR A 25 -3.77 5.11 2.36
CA TYR A 25 -3.40 4.11 3.37
C TYR A 25 -4.62 3.36 3.94
N GLU A 26 -5.72 4.07 4.21
CA GLU A 26 -6.97 3.45 4.64
C GLU A 26 -7.50 2.47 3.60
N MET A 27 -7.47 2.86 2.32
CA MET A 27 -7.85 1.97 1.21
C MET A 27 -6.98 0.70 1.18
N LEU A 28 -5.65 0.84 1.29
CA LEU A 28 -4.75 -0.31 1.32
C LEU A 28 -5.02 -1.25 2.50
N THR A 29 -5.33 -0.66 3.66
CA THR A 29 -5.70 -1.39 4.87
C THR A 29 -7.00 -2.18 4.67
N TRP A 30 -8.06 -1.52 4.20
CA TRP A 30 -9.35 -2.17 3.96
C TRP A 30 -9.29 -3.27 2.89
N MET A 31 -8.50 -3.06 1.82
CA MET A 31 -8.30 -4.11 0.80
C MET A 31 -7.63 -5.35 1.39
N THR A 32 -6.61 -5.14 2.23
CA THR A 32 -5.90 -6.23 2.92
C THR A 32 -6.82 -6.95 3.90
N GLU A 33 -7.57 -6.21 4.71
CA GLU A 33 -8.54 -6.78 5.65
C GLU A 33 -9.65 -7.56 4.95
N GLY A 34 -10.22 -7.00 3.88
CA GLY A 34 -11.28 -7.64 3.09
C GLY A 34 -10.79 -8.93 2.43
N PHE A 35 -9.55 -8.95 1.94
CA PHE A 35 -8.94 -10.17 1.40
C PHE A 35 -8.74 -11.25 2.47
N LEU A 36 -8.21 -10.88 3.64
CA LEU A 36 -8.04 -11.81 4.75
C LEU A 36 -9.38 -12.35 5.26
N TYR A 37 -10.40 -11.48 5.34
CA TYR A 37 -11.75 -11.87 5.71
C TYR A 37 -12.33 -12.90 4.73
N ASN A 38 -12.22 -12.66 3.43
CA ASN A 38 -12.70 -13.58 2.40
C ASN A 38 -11.99 -14.92 2.45
N ARG A 39 -10.66 -14.93 2.68
CA ARG A 39 -9.88 -16.16 2.80
C ARG A 39 -10.31 -17.00 4.00
N ARG A 40 -10.47 -16.37 5.18
CA ARG A 40 -11.01 -17.04 6.38
C ARG A 40 -12.39 -17.65 6.14
N LYS A 41 -13.26 -16.95 5.40
CA LYS A 41 -14.61 -17.44 5.05
C LYS A 41 -14.58 -18.67 4.13
N SER A 42 -13.56 -18.79 3.28
CA SER A 42 -13.39 -19.94 2.37
C SER A 42 -12.73 -21.16 3.03
N GLU A 43 -12.54 -21.19 4.36
CA GLU A 43 -11.77 -22.20 5.10
C GLU A 43 -10.31 -22.38 4.62
N LEU A 44 -9.84 -21.47 3.77
CA LEU A 44 -8.47 -21.43 3.26
C LEU A 44 -7.65 -20.51 4.16
N SER A 45 -6.60 -21.04 4.78
CA SER A 45 -5.58 -20.19 5.41
C SER A 45 -4.86 -19.40 4.32
N ALA A 46 -4.94 -18.08 4.35
CA ALA A 46 -4.09 -17.26 3.50
C ALA A 46 -2.64 -17.42 3.97
N SER A 47 -1.76 -17.86 3.08
CA SER A 47 -0.32 -17.80 3.36
C SER A 47 0.14 -16.34 3.36
N LEU A 48 1.17 -16.03 4.15
CA LEU A 48 1.77 -14.69 4.17
C LEU A 48 2.22 -14.27 2.75
N ASP A 49 2.77 -15.21 1.99
CA ASP A 49 3.23 -14.97 0.61
C ASP A 49 2.09 -14.54 -0.32
N GLU A 50 0.90 -15.13 -0.19
CA GLU A 50 -0.27 -14.70 -0.98
C GLU A 50 -0.73 -13.30 -0.61
N VAL A 51 -0.73 -12.98 0.69
CA VAL A 51 -1.09 -11.64 1.19
C VAL A 51 -0.10 -10.61 0.66
N MET A 52 1.21 -10.89 0.76
CA MET A 52 2.26 -9.99 0.26
C MET A 52 2.18 -9.81 -1.27
N LYS A 53 1.93 -10.87 -2.03
CA LYS A 53 1.73 -10.76 -3.49
C LYS A 53 0.56 -9.84 -3.84
N LYS A 54 -0.56 -9.94 -3.11
CA LYS A 54 -1.72 -9.06 -3.32
C LYS A 54 -1.43 -7.62 -2.88
N PHE A 55 -0.76 -7.46 -1.74
CA PHE A 55 -0.33 -6.17 -1.22
C PHE A 55 0.53 -5.42 -2.24
N CYS A 56 1.58 -6.02 -2.80
CA CYS A 56 2.44 -5.36 -3.79
C CYS A 56 1.69 -4.93 -5.06
N VAL A 57 0.68 -5.71 -5.48
CA VAL A 57 -0.16 -5.35 -6.63
C VAL A 57 -1.01 -4.12 -6.32
N TRP A 58 -1.66 -4.09 -5.15
CA TRP A 58 -2.48 -2.96 -4.74
C TRP A 58 -1.66 -1.71 -4.44
N GLU A 59 -0.50 -1.87 -3.81
CA GLU A 59 0.46 -0.78 -3.59
C GLU A 59 0.83 -0.13 -4.93
N LYS A 60 1.17 -0.94 -5.95
CA LYS A 60 1.50 -0.45 -7.28
C LYS A 60 0.34 0.35 -7.89
N TRP A 61 -0.88 -0.17 -7.84
CA TRP A 61 -2.06 0.51 -8.39
C TRP A 61 -2.37 1.81 -7.63
N LEU A 62 -2.36 1.76 -6.31
CA LEU A 62 -2.60 2.94 -5.47
C LEU A 62 -1.53 4.01 -5.69
N LYS A 63 -0.25 3.62 -5.85
CA LYS A 63 0.83 4.55 -6.18
C LYS A 63 0.59 5.22 -7.54
N GLN A 64 0.17 4.48 -8.56
CA GLN A 64 -0.17 5.05 -9.88
C GLN A 64 -1.35 6.03 -9.83
N ILE A 65 -2.32 5.78 -8.95
CA ILE A 65 -3.47 6.68 -8.77
C ILE A 65 -3.06 7.92 -7.95
N ALA A 66 -2.24 7.72 -6.92
CA ALA A 66 -1.95 8.73 -5.91
C ALA A 66 -0.77 9.65 -6.23
N TYR A 67 0.25 9.16 -6.95
CA TYR A 67 1.47 9.92 -7.22
C TYR A 67 1.35 10.70 -8.52
N LYS A 68 1.99 11.88 -8.56
CA LYS A 68 2.16 12.62 -9.82
C LYS A 68 2.95 11.78 -10.81
N GLU A 69 2.68 11.99 -12.09
CA GLU A 69 3.19 11.20 -13.20
C GLU A 69 4.72 11.13 -13.21
N GLU A 70 5.41 12.22 -12.85
CA GLU A 70 6.88 12.26 -12.79
C GLU A 70 7.52 11.33 -11.73
N TYR A 71 6.72 10.82 -10.78
CA TYR A 71 7.17 9.88 -9.74
C TYR A 71 6.72 8.43 -10.00
N GLN A 72 6.10 8.15 -11.16
CA GLN A 72 5.59 6.82 -11.51
C GLN A 72 6.63 5.93 -12.22
N ASP A 73 7.61 6.52 -12.92
CA ASP A 73 8.63 5.83 -13.71
C ASP A 73 9.94 5.53 -12.96
N ALA A 74 10.05 5.96 -11.70
CA ALA A 74 11.15 5.51 -10.86
C ALA A 74 10.94 4.03 -10.55
N GLU A 75 11.81 3.18 -11.10
CA GLU A 75 12.03 1.83 -10.57
C GLU A 75 12.06 1.90 -9.04
N PRO A 76 11.51 0.89 -8.34
CA PRO A 76 11.51 0.90 -6.89
C PRO A 76 12.97 1.00 -6.43
N GLU A 77 13.40 2.17 -5.96
CA GLU A 77 14.62 2.29 -5.18
C GLU A 77 14.44 1.36 -3.99
N GLY A 78 15.01 0.17 -4.09
CA GLY A 78 15.11 -0.86 -3.06
C GLY A 78 13.85 -1.05 -2.25
N GLY A 79 12.98 -1.97 -2.69
CA GLY A 79 11.96 -2.50 -1.80
C GLY A 79 12.64 -2.95 -0.50
N LEU A 80 12.19 -2.43 0.64
CA LEU A 80 12.67 -2.74 2.00
C LEU A 80 12.60 -4.25 2.39
N TRP A 81 12.28 -5.13 1.44
CA TRP A 81 12.21 -6.58 1.56
C TRP A 81 13.38 -7.32 0.91
N GLU A 82 14.27 -6.65 0.17
CA GLU A 82 15.40 -7.30 -0.52
C GLU A 82 16.60 -7.61 0.39
N ASN A 83 16.53 -7.23 1.68
CA ASN A 83 17.55 -7.50 2.70
C ASN A 83 16.95 -8.09 3.99
N ARG A 84 16.24 -9.23 3.92
CA ARG A 84 15.94 -10.04 5.11
C ARG A 84 16.02 -11.52 4.82
#